data_AF-A0A953ND88-F1
#
_entry.id   AF-A0A953ND88-F1
#
_cell.length_a   1.000
_cell.length_b   1.000
_cell.length_c   1.000
_cell.angle_alpha   90.00
_cell.angle_beta   90.00
_cell.angle_gamma   90.00
#
_symmetry.space_group_name_H-M   'P 1'
#
loop_
_entity.id
_entity.type
_entity.pdbx_description
1 polymer ?
#
loop_
_entity_poly.entity_id
_entity_poly.type
_entity_poly.pdbx_seq_one_letter_code
_entity_poly.pdbx_strand_id
1 'polypeptide(L)'
;MKSDNKETSIQEIVNHYFYTKGLTLDEIKEDAKKKKIIYSRFTKPAKQLLDLAGSKTKAKSAIDTVSKWADSRNLDYTIETVVKKWLELDRLKPKKAVKKPFYRGHPMIWSEAKKKWFVVDETNTWLEFADDEEKIEWKIIK
;
A
#
# COMPACT_ATOMS: atom_id res chain seq x y z
N MET A 1 -13.92 -2.08 -38.26
CA MET A 1 -13.93 -3.29 -37.41
C MET A 1 -12.84 -3.12 -36.36
N LYS A 2 -13.19 -2.90 -35.09
CA LYS A 2 -12.22 -2.91 -33.98
C LYS A 2 -11.94 -4.38 -33.68
N SER A 3 -10.71 -4.84 -33.89
CA SER A 3 -10.31 -6.19 -33.50
C SER A 3 -10.41 -6.30 -31.98
N ASP A 4 -11.33 -7.12 -31.48
CA ASP A 4 -11.37 -7.57 -30.08
C ASP A 4 -10.12 -8.40 -29.81
N ASN A 5 -9.01 -7.72 -29.57
CA ASN A 5 -7.73 -8.33 -29.27
C ASN A 5 -7.81 -8.82 -27.82
N LYS A 6 -8.20 -10.08 -27.62
CA LYS A 6 -8.18 -10.72 -26.30
C LYS A 6 -6.81 -10.50 -25.67
N GLU A 7 -6.78 -9.78 -24.56
CA GLU A 7 -5.53 -9.59 -23.81
C GLU A 7 -4.99 -10.94 -23.36
N THR A 8 -3.69 -11.13 -23.51
CA THR A 8 -3.02 -12.33 -22.97
C THR A 8 -3.08 -12.29 -21.44
N SER A 9 -3.07 -13.45 -20.78
CA SER A 9 -3.04 -13.53 -19.31
C SER A 9 -1.90 -12.72 -18.69
N ILE A 10 -0.75 -12.66 -19.35
CA ILE A 10 0.41 -11.86 -18.93
C ILE A 10 0.08 -10.36 -19.04
N GLN A 11 -0.54 -9.93 -20.14
CA GLN A 11 -0.94 -8.53 -20.29
C GLN A 11 -1.95 -8.11 -19.24
N GLU A 12 -2.96 -8.94 -18.97
CA GLU A 12 -3.93 -8.65 -17.92
C GLU A 12 -3.29 -8.47 -16.54
N ILE A 13 -2.25 -9.25 -16.21
CA ILE A 13 -1.52 -9.16 -14.94
C ILE A 13 -0.70 -7.87 -14.87
N VAL A 14 0.03 -7.54 -15.94
CA VAL A 14 0.83 -6.30 -16.00
C VAL A 14 -0.08 -5.07 -15.94
N ASN A 15 -1.19 -5.07 -16.67
CA ASN A 15 -2.20 -4.01 -16.63
C ASN A 15 -2.78 -3.85 -15.21
N HIS A 16 -3.11 -4.98 -14.54
CA HIS A 16 -3.60 -4.96 -13.16
C HIS A 16 -2.56 -4.38 -12.18
N TYR A 17 -1.28 -4.71 -12.35
CA TYR A 17 -0.20 -4.12 -11.56
C TYR A 17 -0.13 -2.59 -11.72
N PHE A 18 -0.16 -2.07 -12.94
CA PHE A 18 -0.16 -0.62 -13.15
C PHE A 18 -1.45 0.05 -12.68
N TYR A 19 -2.58 -0.63 -12.78
CA TYR A 19 -3.84 -0.18 -12.20
C TYR A 19 -3.72 -0.01 -10.68
N THR A 20 -3.11 -0.95 -9.96
CA THR A 20 -2.83 -0.81 -8.53
C THR A 20 -1.85 0.32 -8.19
N LYS A 21 -1.08 0.80 -9.16
CA LYS A 21 -0.23 2.01 -9.05
C LYS A 21 -0.97 3.31 -9.39
N GLY A 22 -2.26 3.25 -9.69
CA GLY A 22 -3.08 4.40 -10.03
C GLY A 22 -3.04 4.80 -11.51
N LEU A 23 -2.48 3.98 -12.40
CA LEU A 23 -2.45 4.26 -13.83
C LEU A 23 -3.62 3.59 -14.55
N THR A 24 -4.29 4.33 -15.41
CA THR A 24 -5.35 3.82 -16.29
C THR A 24 -4.78 3.13 -17.54
N LEU A 25 -5.58 2.30 -18.21
CA LEU A 25 -5.19 1.62 -19.45
C LEU A 25 -4.75 2.57 -20.55
N ASP A 26 -5.38 3.75 -20.65
CA ASP A 26 -5.05 4.75 -21.67
C ASP A 26 -3.72 5.44 -21.36
N GLU A 27 -3.47 5.77 -20.09
CA GLU A 27 -2.17 6.30 -19.63
C GLU A 27 -1.04 5.29 -19.86
N ILE A 28 -1.26 4.01 -19.55
CA ILE A 28 -0.28 2.95 -19.80
C ILE A 28 0.08 2.87 -21.29
N LYS A 29 -0.92 2.95 -22.19
CA LYS A 29 -0.69 2.92 -23.64
C LYS A 29 0.04 4.16 -24.14
N GLU A 30 -0.30 5.34 -23.64
CA GLU A 30 0.40 6.57 -23.98
C GLU A 30 1.85 6.56 -23.50
N ASP A 31 2.08 6.16 -22.25
CA ASP A 31 3.41 6.13 -21.66
C ASP A 31 4.28 5.04 -22.26
N ALA A 32 3.70 3.90 -22.66
CA ALA A 32 4.40 2.88 -23.45
C ALA A 32 4.81 3.42 -24.84
N LYS A 33 3.92 4.14 -25.53
CA LYS A 33 4.24 4.81 -26.82
C LYS A 33 5.34 5.86 -26.66
N LYS A 34 5.31 6.60 -25.55
CA LYS A 34 6.34 7.59 -25.17
C LYS A 34 7.62 6.94 -24.61
N LYS A 35 7.72 5.60 -24.59
CA LYS A 35 8.82 4.80 -23.99
C LYS A 35 9.09 5.07 -22.51
N LYS A 36 8.16 5.73 -21.80
CA LYS A 36 8.22 5.97 -20.35
C LYS A 36 7.99 4.68 -19.57
N ILE A 37 7.14 3.80 -20.08
CA ILE A 37 6.95 2.45 -19.55
C ILE A 37 7.54 1.45 -20.53
N ILE A 38 8.61 0.76 -20.12
CA ILE A 38 9.18 -0.33 -20.89
C ILE A 38 8.44 -1.61 -20.50
N TYR A 39 7.30 -1.86 -21.16
CA TYR A 39 6.38 -2.96 -20.86
C TYR A 39 7.08 -4.33 -20.78
N SER A 40 8.07 -4.57 -21.63
CA SER A 40 8.85 -5.81 -21.67
C SER A 40 9.62 -6.12 -20.37
N ARG A 41 9.88 -5.13 -19.51
CA ARG A 41 10.51 -5.35 -18.20
C ARG A 41 9.57 -6.08 -17.23
N PHE A 42 8.26 -5.96 -17.43
CA PHE A 42 7.25 -6.50 -16.52
C PHE A 42 6.69 -7.85 -16.99
N THR A 43 6.89 -8.21 -18.26
CA THR A 43 6.36 -9.46 -18.83
C THR A 43 7.01 -10.71 -18.24
N LYS A 44 8.32 -10.70 -18.01
CA LYS A 44 9.03 -11.84 -17.38
C LYS A 44 8.59 -12.07 -15.93
N PRO A 45 8.59 -11.05 -15.04
CA PRO A 45 8.04 -11.20 -13.69
C PRO A 45 6.55 -11.60 -13.67
N ALA A 46 5.74 -11.04 -14.57
CA ALA A 46 4.32 -11.40 -14.66
C ALA A 46 4.09 -12.85 -15.08
N LYS A 47 4.93 -13.37 -15.99
CA LYS A 47 4.92 -14.80 -16.34
C LYS A 47 5.27 -15.67 -15.13
N GLN A 48 6.33 -15.33 -14.40
CA GLN A 48 6.71 -16.06 -13.18
C GLN A 48 5.61 -16.06 -12.13
N LEU A 49 4.94 -14.92 -11.94
CA LEU A 49 3.80 -14.81 -11.03
C LEU A 49 2.62 -15.67 -11.49
N LEU A 50 2.31 -15.70 -12.79
CA LEU A 50 1.26 -16.55 -13.34
C LEU A 50 1.57 -18.03 -13.13
N ASP A 51 2.82 -18.43 -13.35
CA ASP A 51 3.29 -19.81 -13.18
C ASP A 51 3.18 -20.24 -11.70
N LEU A 52 3.57 -19.37 -10.75
CA LEU A 52 3.42 -19.61 -9.31
C LEU A 52 1.96 -19.65 -8.85
N ALA A 53 1.12 -18.76 -9.39
CA ALA A 53 -0.27 -18.65 -9.00
C ALA A 53 -1.14 -19.78 -9.59
N GLY A 54 -0.76 -20.32 -10.74
CA GLY A 54 -1.53 -21.28 -11.53
C GLY A 54 -2.81 -20.70 -12.15
N SER A 55 -3.18 -19.45 -11.83
CA SER A 55 -4.30 -18.76 -12.44
C SER A 55 -4.13 -17.25 -12.44
N LYS A 56 -4.72 -16.59 -13.44
CA LYS A 56 -4.71 -15.13 -13.56
C LYS A 56 -5.43 -14.44 -12.39
N THR A 57 -6.49 -15.05 -11.86
CA THR A 57 -7.26 -14.51 -10.74
C THR A 57 -6.44 -14.50 -9.45
N LYS A 58 -5.70 -15.57 -9.18
CA LYS A 58 -4.80 -15.66 -8.01
C LYS A 58 -3.63 -14.68 -8.14
N ALA A 59 -3.06 -14.54 -9.33
CA ALA A 59 -1.99 -13.56 -9.58
C ALA A 59 -2.45 -12.11 -9.30
N LYS A 60 -3.64 -11.72 -9.78
CA LYS A 60 -4.22 -10.38 -9.51
C LYS A 60 -4.49 -10.18 -8.01
N SER A 61 -5.05 -11.18 -7.33
CA SER A 61 -5.28 -11.11 -5.88
C SER A 61 -3.99 -10.97 -5.06
N ALA A 62 -2.91 -11.65 -5.47
CA ALA A 62 -1.61 -11.51 -4.84
C ALA A 62 -1.05 -10.08 -5.01
N ILE A 63 -1.21 -9.49 -6.20
CA ILE A 63 -0.85 -8.09 -6.45
C ILE A 63 -1.65 -7.15 -5.54
N ASP A 64 -2.96 -7.34 -5.42
CA ASP A 64 -3.82 -6.51 -4.55
C ASP A 64 -3.40 -6.58 -3.08
N THR A 65 -3.02 -7.78 -2.62
CA THR A 65 -2.56 -8.00 -1.25
C THR A 65 -1.26 -7.26 -0.98
N VAL A 66 -0.29 -7.37 -1.89
CA VAL A 66 1.01 -6.69 -1.77
C VAL A 66 0.83 -5.18 -1.93
N SER A 67 -0.03 -4.71 -2.83
CA SER A 67 -0.36 -3.29 -3.00
C SER A 67 -0.83 -2.69 -1.68
N LYS A 68 -1.90 -3.25 -1.10
CA LYS A 68 -2.45 -2.74 0.18
C LYS A 68 -1.43 -2.77 1.31
N TRP A 69 -0.60 -3.82 1.36
CA TRP A 69 0.47 -3.93 2.34
C TRP A 69 1.55 -2.86 2.17
N ALA A 70 1.98 -2.61 0.93
CA ALA A 70 3.00 -1.64 0.57
C ALA A 70 2.50 -0.20 0.77
N ASP A 71 1.28 0.09 0.32
CA ASP A 71 0.63 1.40 0.47
C ASP A 71 0.48 1.78 1.94
N SER A 72 0.08 0.83 2.80
CA SER A 72 -0.02 1.06 4.25
C SER A 72 1.31 1.34 4.96
N ARG A 73 2.43 1.14 4.26
CA ARG A 73 3.80 1.33 4.77
C ARG A 73 4.58 2.36 3.96
N ASN A 74 3.94 3.02 2.99
CA ASN A 74 4.56 3.94 2.05
C ASN A 74 5.81 3.34 1.37
N LEU A 75 5.71 2.06 0.96
CA LEU A 75 6.77 1.33 0.26
C LEU A 75 6.43 1.22 -1.22
N ASP A 76 7.45 1.32 -2.08
CA ASP A 76 7.29 0.94 -3.47
C ASP A 76 7.36 -0.59 -3.63
N TYR A 77 6.71 -1.11 -4.67
CA TYR A 77 6.70 -2.55 -4.99
C TYR A 77 6.62 -2.77 -6.49
N THR A 78 7.24 -3.86 -6.94
CA THR A 78 7.17 -4.34 -8.32
C THR A 78 6.48 -5.70 -8.36
N ILE A 79 6.18 -6.21 -9.56
CA ILE A 79 5.69 -7.59 -9.73
C ILE A 79 6.69 -8.60 -9.15
N GLU A 80 7.98 -8.31 -9.19
CA GLU A 80 9.03 -9.15 -8.58
C GLU A 80 8.92 -9.17 -7.04
N THR A 81 8.51 -8.05 -6.42
CA THR A 81 8.20 -8.03 -4.99
C THR A 81 7.08 -9.02 -4.65
N VAL A 82 6.04 -9.10 -5.50
CA VAL A 82 4.94 -10.06 -5.33
C VAL A 82 5.45 -11.50 -5.44
N VAL A 83 6.29 -11.78 -6.43
CA VAL A 83 6.93 -13.09 -6.60
C VAL A 83 7.78 -13.47 -5.39
N LYS A 84 8.63 -12.56 -4.89
CA LYS A 84 9.49 -12.79 -3.72
C LYS A 84 8.69 -12.99 -2.43
N LYS A 85 7.55 -12.31 -2.30
CA LYS A 85 6.66 -12.39 -1.15
C LYS A 85 5.59 -13.47 -1.26
N TRP A 86 5.62 -14.30 -2.30
CA TRP A 86 4.59 -15.30 -2.58
C TRP A 86 4.29 -16.22 -1.39
N LEU A 87 5.32 -16.78 -0.75
CA LEU A 87 5.18 -17.66 0.41
C LEU A 87 4.72 -16.94 1.69
N GLU A 88 4.76 -15.61 1.71
CA GLU A 88 4.41 -14.78 2.86
C GLU A 88 3.06 -14.06 2.68
N LEU A 89 2.34 -14.27 1.58
CA LEU A 89 1.13 -13.51 1.24
C LEU A 89 0.10 -13.48 2.39
N ASP A 90 -0.15 -14.61 3.06
CA ASP A 90 -1.11 -14.70 4.17
C ASP A 90 -0.72 -13.86 5.40
N ARG A 91 0.58 -13.54 5.53
CA ARG A 91 1.14 -12.72 6.62
C ARG A 91 1.16 -11.24 6.25
N LEU A 92 1.03 -10.88 4.97
CA LEU A 92 1.03 -9.50 4.52
C LEU A 92 -0.30 -8.84 4.83
N LYS A 93 -0.41 -8.27 6.03
CA LYS A 93 -1.56 -7.46 6.42
C LYS A 93 -1.23 -5.97 6.32
N PRO A 94 -2.15 -5.14 5.78
CA PRO A 94 -1.98 -3.70 5.83
C PRO A 94 -1.79 -3.27 7.28
N LYS A 95 -0.90 -2.30 7.49
CA LYS A 95 -0.69 -1.73 8.82
C LYS A 95 -2.02 -1.13 9.26
N LYS A 96 -2.52 -1.52 10.44
CA LYS A 96 -3.71 -0.91 11.01
C LYS A 96 -3.44 0.58 11.15
N ALA A 97 -4.37 1.42 10.71
CA ALA A 97 -4.29 2.85 10.93
C ALA A 97 -4.29 3.12 12.44
N VAL A 98 -3.12 3.37 13.00
CA VAL A 98 -2.98 3.71 14.42
C VAL A 98 -3.36 5.16 14.55
N LYS A 99 -4.56 5.42 15.09
CA LYS A 99 -4.94 6.76 15.52
C LYS A 99 -4.03 7.12 16.69
N LYS A 100 -3.23 8.16 16.52
CA LYS A 100 -2.44 8.71 17.63
C LYS A 100 -3.21 9.88 18.23
N PRO A 101 -3.30 9.96 19.57
CA PRO A 101 -3.96 11.06 20.24
C PRO A 101 -3.05 12.30 20.21
N PHE A 102 -3.67 13.46 19.98
CA PHE A 102 -3.05 14.77 20.02
C PHE A 102 -3.91 15.71 20.84
N TYR A 103 -3.28 16.70 21.46
CA TYR A 103 -3.98 17.80 22.13
C TYR A 103 -3.33 19.12 21.72
N ARG A 104 -4.13 20.05 21.21
CA ARG A 104 -3.68 21.35 20.67
C ARG A 104 -2.50 21.23 19.69
N GLY A 105 -2.47 20.17 18.88
CA GLY A 105 -1.39 19.91 17.93
C GLY A 105 -0.17 19.16 18.47
N HIS A 106 -0.08 18.93 19.79
CA HIS A 106 1.02 18.18 20.42
C HIS A 106 0.66 16.69 20.63
N PRO A 107 1.60 15.76 20.42
CA PRO A 107 1.35 14.33 20.58
C PRO A 107 1.10 13.95 22.04
N MET A 108 0.19 13.00 22.26
CA MET A 108 -0.14 12.48 23.57
C MET A 108 0.30 11.02 23.75
N ILE A 109 0.65 10.65 24.97
CA ILE A 109 1.09 9.32 25.38
C ILE A 109 0.30 8.88 26.61
N TRP A 110 -0.29 7.69 26.57
CA TRP A 110 -0.91 7.07 27.74
C TRP A 110 0.16 6.40 28.59
N SER A 111 0.22 6.73 29.88
CA SER A 111 1.05 6.03 30.85
C SER A 111 0.22 4.98 31.57
N GLU A 112 0.48 3.69 31.32
CA GLU A 112 -0.20 2.60 32.04
C GLU A 112 0.12 2.62 33.54
N ALA A 113 1.35 2.95 33.91
CA ALA A 113 1.79 3.00 35.30
C ALA A 113 1.05 4.07 36.12
N LYS A 114 0.79 5.23 35.50
CA LYS A 114 0.08 6.35 36.15
C LYS A 114 -1.41 6.39 35.83
N LYS A 115 -1.88 5.57 34.88
CA LYS A 115 -3.23 5.58 34.29
C LYS A 115 -3.68 6.98 33.85
N LYS A 116 -2.79 7.73 33.20
CA LYS A 116 -3.00 9.12 32.80
C LYS A 116 -2.41 9.42 31.43
N TRP A 117 -2.98 10.41 30.76
CA TRP A 117 -2.46 10.97 29.52
C TRP A 117 -1.38 12.02 29.80
N PHE A 118 -0.32 12.02 28.98
CA PHE A 118 0.72 13.04 28.97
C PHE A 118 0.83 13.66 27.59
N VAL A 119 0.93 14.98 27.52
CA VAL A 119 1.19 15.73 26.30
C VAL A 119 2.70 15.98 26.23
N VAL A 120 3.32 15.68 25.10
CA VAL A 120 4.74 16.00 24.85
C VAL A 120 4.80 17.29 24.06
N ASP A 121 5.33 18.36 24.67
CA ASP A 121 5.47 19.65 24.02
C ASP A 121 6.67 19.70 23.05
N GLU A 122 6.87 20.84 22.39
CA GLU A 122 7.99 21.05 21.44
C GLU A 122 9.37 20.99 22.11
N THR A 123 9.44 21.19 23.43
CA THR A 123 10.67 21.09 24.22
C THR A 123 10.95 19.67 24.70
N ASN A 124 10.12 18.71 24.29
CA ASN A 124 10.16 17.30 24.71
C ASN A 124 9.85 17.11 26.20
N THR A 125 9.15 18.07 26.82
CA THR A 125 8.68 18.01 28.20
C THR A 125 7.34 17.30 28.27
N TRP A 126 7.16 16.47 29.31
CA TRP A 126 5.95 15.69 29.53
C TRP A 126 5.02 16.43 30.49
N LEU A 127 3.91 16.93 29.98
CA LEU A 127 2.89 17.63 30.76
C LEU A 127 1.71 16.69 30.99
N GLU A 128 1.25 16.60 32.23
CA GLU A 128 0.04 15.81 32.54
C GLU A 128 -1.18 16.45 31.89
N PHE A 129 -1.98 15.64 31.21
CA PHE A 129 -3.23 16.09 30.61
C PHE A 129 -4.30 16.28 31.70
N ALA A 130 -4.85 17.49 31.80
CA ALA A 130 -5.82 17.88 32.82
C ALA A 130 -7.08 18.55 32.23
N ASP A 131 -7.40 18.26 30.96
CA ASP A 131 -8.52 18.84 30.24
C ASP A 131 -9.55 17.75 29.84
N ASP A 132 -10.66 18.13 29.21
CA ASP A 132 -11.71 17.20 28.81
C ASP A 132 -11.26 16.24 27.70
N GLU A 133 -11.59 14.95 27.80
CA GLU A 133 -11.22 13.93 26.80
C GLU A 133 -11.79 14.22 25.40
N GLU A 134 -12.90 14.97 25.30
CA GLU A 134 -13.49 15.39 24.03
C GLU A 134 -12.57 16.28 23.19
N LYS A 135 -11.58 16.93 23.84
CA LYS A 135 -10.58 17.79 23.17
C LYS A 135 -9.39 17.00 22.62
N ILE A 136 -9.35 15.68 22.82
CA ILE A 136 -8.32 14.81 22.25
C ILE A 136 -8.58 14.59 20.76
N GLU A 137 -7.68 15.12 19.94
CA GLU A 137 -7.70 14.96 18.49
C GLU A 137 -7.03 13.64 18.10
N TRP A 138 -7.82 12.70 17.56
CA TRP A 138 -7.30 11.43 17.08
C TRP A 138 -6.87 11.53 15.62
N LYS A 139 -5.56 11.71 15.39
CA LYS A 139 -5.00 11.86 14.03
C LYS A 139 -4.50 10.51 13.51
N ILE A 140 -4.80 10.23 12.24
CA ILE A 140 -4.21 9.10 11.52
C ILE A 140 -2.86 9.57 10.98
N ILE A 141 -1.78 9.09 11.58
CA ILE A 141 -0.43 9.30 11.04
C ILE A 141 -0.21 8.23 9.97
N LYS A 142 -0.06 8.66 8.71
CA LYS A 142 0.33 7.77 7.60
C LYS A 142 1.83 7.47 7.68
#